data_AF-A0A7Z9F256-F1
#
_entry.id   AF-A0A7Z9F256-F1
#
_cell.length_a   1.000
_cell.length_b   1.000
_cell.length_c   1.000
_cell.angle_alpha   90.00
_cell.angle_beta   90.00
_cell.angle_gamma   90.00
#
_symmetry.space_group_name_H-M   'P 1'
#
loop_
_entity.id
_entity.type
_entity.pdbx_description
1 polymer ?
#
loop_
_entity_poly.entity_id
_entity_poly.type
_entity_poly.pdbx_seq_one_letter_code
_entity_poly.pdbx_strand_id
1 'polypeptide(L)' 'MLEQNKATVRRFYETTGDGDLSIIDELLSEDVVIHGSVGDHHGRDNIRRVMAGQRGAFTDWHVTVNDQIAEGDRVVSRL' A
#
# COMPACT_ATOMS: atom_id res chain seq x y z
N MET A 1 -12.29 14.95 4.77
CA MET A 1 -12.34 13.50 4.49
C MET A 1 -11.50 13.13 3.26
N LEU A 2 -11.74 13.72 2.08
CA LEU A 2 -10.95 13.39 0.88
C LEU A 2 -9.44 13.59 1.06
N GLU A 3 -9.01 14.73 1.61
CA GLU A 3 -7.59 14.97 1.92
C GLU A 3 -7.04 14.03 3.00
N GLN A 4 -7.88 13.59 3.95
CA GLN A 4 -7.49 12.57 4.93
C GLN A 4 -7.26 11.21 4.26
N ASN A 5 -8.14 10.82 3.34
CA ASN A 5 -7.99 9.57 2.59
C ASN A 5 -6.70 9.61 1.74
N LYS A 6 -6.42 10.73 1.06
CA LYS A 6 -5.15 10.93 0.34
C LYS A 6 -3.94 10.78 1.25
N ALA A 7 -3.97 11.45 2.41
CA ALA A 7 -2.88 11.37 3.39
C ALA A 7 -2.67 9.95 3.92
N THR A 8 -3.75 9.22 4.22
CA THR A 8 -3.70 7.81 4.64
C THR A 8 -3.07 6.93 3.56
N VAL A 9 -3.51 7.06 2.31
CA VAL A 9 -2.97 6.27 1.19
C VAL A 9 -1.52 6.64 0.88
N ARG A 10 -1.17 7.92 0.98
CA ARG A 10 0.22 8.39 0.81
C ARG A 10 1.14 7.76 1.82
N ARG A 11 0.76 7.81 3.10
CA ARG A 11 1.51 7.20 4.20
C ARG A 11 1.72 5.71 3.96
N PHE A 12 0.68 4.99 3.52
CA PHE A 12 0.82 3.57 3.19
C PHE A 12 1.93 3.33 2.15
N TYR A 13 1.91 4.07 1.03
CA TYR A 13 2.91 3.90 -0.03
C TYR A 13 4.32 4.30 0.38
N GLU A 14 4.48 5.45 1.02
CA GLU A 14 5.80 5.95 1.43
C GLU A 14 6.42 5.04 2.51
N THR A 15 5.64 4.65 3.54
CA THR A 15 6.12 3.76 4.61
C THR A 15 6.46 2.36 4.11
N THR A 16 5.64 1.78 3.22
CA THR A 16 5.99 0.48 2.60
C THR A 16 7.15 0.60 1.62
N GLY A 17 7.30 1.76 0.95
CA GLY A 17 8.45 2.11 0.13
C GLY A 17 9.77 2.12 0.91
N ASP A 18 9.74 2.58 2.17
CA ASP A 18 10.89 2.52 3.09
C ASP A 18 11.09 1.12 3.72
N GLY A 19 10.20 0.17 3.39
CA GLY A 19 10.26 -1.21 3.82
C GLY A 19 9.71 -1.47 5.22
N ASP A 20 8.99 -0.52 5.82
CA ASP A 20 8.30 -0.70 7.08
C ASP A 20 6.90 -1.32 6.85
N LEU A 21 6.77 -2.60 7.21
CA LEU A 21 5.53 -3.37 7.06
C LEU A 21 4.64 -3.32 8.32
N SER A 22 5.01 -2.58 9.36
CA SER A 22 4.17 -2.39 10.54
C SER A 22 2.87 -1.65 10.20
N ILE A 23 2.90 -0.81 9.16
CA ILE A 23 1.76 -0.03 8.67
C ILE A 23 0.59 -0.89 8.16
N ILE A 24 0.84 -2.17 7.86
CA ILE A 24 -0.19 -3.12 7.43
C ILE A 24 -1.25 -3.32 8.50
N ASP A 25 -0.85 -3.44 9.77
CA ASP A 25 -1.80 -3.70 10.87
C ASP A 25 -2.57 -2.43 11.27
N GLU A 26 -1.98 -1.26 11.00
CA GLU A 26 -2.56 0.04 11.33
C GLU A 26 -3.59 0.49 10.27
N LEU A 27 -3.28 0.33 8.98
CA LEU A 27 -4.05 0.95 7.90
C LEU A 27 -4.95 -0.01 7.13
N LEU A 28 -4.61 -1.30 7.06
CA LEU A 28 -5.40 -2.25 6.27
C LEU A 28 -6.47 -2.91 7.13
N SER A 29 -7.65 -3.13 6.58
CA SER A 29 -8.67 -3.99 7.21
C SER A 29 -8.16 -5.44 7.33
N GLU A 30 -8.73 -6.22 8.23
CA GLU A 30 -8.40 -7.65 8.35
C GLU A 30 -8.77 -8.44 7.09
N ASP A 31 -9.85 -8.03 6.42
CA ASP A 31 -10.41 -8.62 5.20
C ASP A 31 -9.91 -7.93 3.91
N VAL A 32 -8.85 -7.13 3.99
CA VAL A 32 -8.28 -6.41 2.85
C VAL A 32 -8.02 -7.32 1.64
N VAL A 33 -8.28 -6.82 0.44
CA VAL A 33 -7.93 -7.46 -0.82
C VAL A 33 -7.09 -6.51 -1.66
N ILE A 34 -5.90 -6.97 -2.07
CA ILE A 34 -5.10 -6.27 -3.08
C ILE A 34 -5.23 -7.02 -4.40
N HIS A 35 -5.82 -6.35 -5.39
CA HIS A 35 -5.95 -6.85 -6.77
C HIS A 35 -4.65 -6.59 -7.53
N GLY A 36 -3.76 -7.59 -7.59
CA GLY A 36 -2.47 -7.51 -8.26
C GLY A 36 -2.51 -8.01 -9.71
N SER A 37 -1.45 -7.75 -10.47
CA SER A 37 -1.31 -8.22 -11.86
C SER A 37 -1.22 -9.74 -11.99
N VAL A 38 -0.89 -10.44 -10.90
CA VAL A 38 -0.76 -11.91 -10.83
C VAL A 38 -1.90 -12.52 -9.99
N GLY A 39 -2.98 -11.77 -9.77
CA GLY A 39 -4.16 -12.21 -9.02
C GLY A 39 -4.35 -11.48 -7.69
N ASP A 40 -5.34 -11.95 -6.93
CA ASP A 40 -5.79 -11.31 -5.70
C ASP A 40 -5.00 -11.78 -4.47
N HIS A 41 -4.67 -10.84 -3.59
CA HIS A 41 -4.02 -11.09 -2.32
C HIS A 41 -4.97 -10.74 -1.17
N HIS A 42 -5.49 -11.78 -0.50
CA HIS A 42 -6.44 -11.64 0.59
C HIS A 42 -5.76 -11.63 1.96
N GLY A 43 -6.14 -10.68 2.80
CA GLY A 43 -5.74 -10.59 4.20
C GLY A 43 -4.32 -10.07 4.42
N ARG A 44 -4.11 -9.48 5.60
CA ARG A 44 -2.85 -8.84 6.01
C ARG A 44 -1.64 -9.79 5.93
N ASP A 45 -1.80 -11.04 6.33
CA ASP A 45 -0.71 -12.03 6.34
C ASP A 45 -0.19 -12.34 4.93
N ASN A 46 -1.09 -12.44 3.95
CA ASN A 46 -0.68 -12.69 2.58
C ASN A 46 0.05 -11.47 2.00
N ILE A 47 -0.50 -10.27 2.23
CA ILE A 47 0.10 -9.01 1.79
C ILE A 47 1.51 -8.84 2.39
N ARG A 48 1.69 -9.13 3.67
CA ARG A 48 3.00 -9.07 4.34
C ARG A 48 4.02 -10.00 3.68
N ARG A 49 3.63 -11.24 3.35
CA ARG A 49 4.53 -12.19 2.65
C ARG A 49 4.90 -11.69 1.26
N VAL A 50 3.94 -11.14 0.51
CA VAL A 50 4.18 -10.61 -0.83
C VAL A 50 5.12 -9.40 -0.80
N MET A 51 4.87 -8.43 0.08
CA MET A 51 5.72 -7.25 0.22
C MET A 51 7.14 -7.59 0.70
N ALA A 52 7.27 -8.52 1.65
CA ALA A 52 8.59 -9.01 2.08
C ALA A 52 9.35 -9.70 0.94
N GLY A 53 8.66 -10.48 0.11
CA GLY A 53 9.23 -11.10 -1.10
C GLY A 53 9.71 -10.06 -2.12
N GLN A 54 8.90 -9.03 -2.39
CA GLN A 54 9.29 -7.92 -3.28
C GLN A 54 10.55 -7.20 -2.77
N ARG A 55 10.61 -6.89 -1.47
CA ARG A 55 11.79 -6.25 -0.86
C ARG A 55 13.04 -7.12 -0.93
N GLY A 56 12.90 -8.44 -0.81
CA GLY A 56 14.02 -9.37 -0.99
C GLY A 56 14.54 -9.44 -2.43
N ALA A 57 13.66 -9.24 -3.41
CA ALA A 57 14.03 -9.23 -4.83
C ALA A 57 14.58 -7.87 -5.31
N PHE A 58 14.10 -6.77 -4.71
CA PHE A 58 14.48 -5.39 -5.05
C PHE A 58 14.97 -4.67 -3.80
N THR A 59 16.28 -4.77 -3.53
CA THR A 59 16.89 -4.25 -2.29
C THR A 59 16.92 -2.72 -2.22
N ASP A 60 16.79 -2.03 -3.34
CA ASP A 60 16.73 -0.58 -3.51
C ASP A 60 15.30 -0.08 -3.81
N TRP A 61 14.28 -0.89 -3.50
CA TRP A 61 12.88 -0.53 -3.68
C TRP A 61 12.56 0.80 -2.98
N HIS A 62 11.92 1.71 -3.72
CA HIS A 62 11.41 2.98 -3.23
C HIS A 62 10.12 3.33 -3.96
N VAL A 63 9.20 4.01 -3.28
CA VAL A 63 7.92 4.45 -3.84
C VAL A 63 7.79 5.95 -3.63
N THR A 64 7.48 6.68 -4.69
CA THR A 64 7.24 8.13 -4.62
C THR A 64 5.82 8.43 -5.08
N VAL A 65 5.00 9.00 -4.20
CA VAL A 65 3.63 9.38 -4.59
C VAL A 65 3.65 10.75 -5.28
N ASN A 66 3.66 10.72 -6.62
CA ASN A 66 3.72 11.89 -7.49
C ASN A 66 2.44 12.74 -7.44
N ASP A 67 1.27 12.09 -7.58
CA ASP A 67 -0.03 12.75 -7.54
C ASP A 67 -1.10 11.89 -6.89
N GLN A 68 -2.16 12.53 -6.37
CA GLN A 68 -3.34 11.84 -5.86
C GLN A 68 -4.65 12.55 -6.20
N ILE A 69 -5.62 11.78 -6.67
CA ILE A 69 -7.01 12.21 -6.88
C ILE A 69 -7.88 11.40 -5.92
N ALA A 70 -8.84 12.05 -5.25
CA ALA A 70 -9.79 11.38 -4.37
C ALA A 70 -11.22 11.72 -4.74
N GLU A 71 -12.07 10.70 -4.73
CA GLU A 71 -13.50 10.79 -5.02
C GLU A 71 -14.26 9.85 -4.07
N GLY A 72 -15.17 10.41 -3.27
CA GLY A 72 -15.87 9.65 -2.23
C GLY A 72 -14.89 8.99 -1.25
N ASP A 73 -14.90 7.67 -1.23
CA ASP A 73 -14.05 6.81 -0.40
C ASP A 73 -12.80 6.28 -1.14
N ARG A 74 -12.62 6.63 -2.42
CA ARG A 74 -11.53 6.12 -3.27
C ARG A 74 -10.42 7.14 -3.45
N VAL A 75 -9.19 6.64 -3.57
CA VAL A 75 -8.00 7.42 -3.92
C VAL A 75 -7.28 6.71 -5.05
N VAL A 76 -6.89 7.46 -6.08
CA VAL A 76 -5.98 7.02 -7.14
C VAL A 76 -4.66 7.74 -6.95
N SER A 77 -3.56 6.99 -6.89
CA SER A 77 -2.21 7.51 -6.78
C SER A 77 -1.44 7.25 -8.06
N ARG A 78 -0.65 8.24 -8.49
CA ARG A 78 0.43 8.05 -9.45
C ARG A 78 1.72 7.83 -8.66
N LEU A 79 2.27 6.63 -8.71
CA LEU A 79 3.49 6.20 -8.01
C LEU A 79 4.74 6.37 -8.88
#